data_AF-A0AAU7FEZ7-F1
#
_entry.id   AF-A0AAU7FEZ7-F1
#
_cell.length_a   1.000
_cell.length_b   1.000
_cell.length_c   1.000
_cell.angle_alpha   90.00
_cell.angle_beta   90.00
_cell.angle_gamma   90.00
#
_symmetry.space_group_name_H-M   'P 1'
#
loop_
_entity.id
_entity.type
_entity.pdbx_description
1 polymer ?
#
loop_
_entity_poly.entity_id
_entity_poly.type
_entity_poly.pdbx_seq_one_letter_code
_entity_poly.pdbx_strand_id
1 'polypeptide(L)'
;MEFEQLLNGWNEELLETEGILEVVLIILLLHLLEESEEGSASEIKELLRPWLELGIPLPRVHLVNGDVLQNVVVVQLFDSVAVFKNATNQLRVSVPYVNIVSWGAF
;
A
#
# COMPACT_ATOMS: atom_id res chain seq x y z
N MET A 1 -2.37 26.88 -11.30
CA MET A 1 -3.03 28.16 -10.97
C MET A 1 -4.54 27.92 -11.00
N GLU A 2 -5.09 27.12 -10.07
CA GLU A 2 -6.54 26.85 -9.99
C GLU A 2 -7.04 26.49 -8.57
N PHE A 3 -6.17 26.21 -7.58
CA PHE A 3 -6.61 25.86 -6.21
C PHE A 3 -6.86 27.09 -5.31
N GLU A 4 -6.02 28.14 -5.43
CA GLU A 4 -6.17 29.35 -4.61
C GLU A 4 -7.36 30.23 -5.02
N GLN A 5 -7.82 30.15 -6.26
CA GLN A 5 -9.03 30.86 -6.70
C GLN A 5 -10.31 30.18 -6.19
N LEU A 6 -10.30 28.85 -6.04
CA LEU A 6 -11.40 28.10 -5.42
C LEU A 6 -11.55 28.47 -3.94
N LEU A 7 -10.44 28.65 -3.22
CA LEU A 7 -10.44 29.09 -1.81
C LEU A 7 -10.91 30.55 -1.64
N ASN A 8 -10.51 31.45 -2.54
CA ASN A 8 -10.89 32.87 -2.45
C ASN A 8 -12.37 33.12 -2.79
N GLY A 9 -13.02 32.24 -3.56
CA GLY A 9 -14.45 32.35 -3.88
C GLY A 9 -15.38 31.91 -2.74
N TRP A 10 -14.85 31.19 -1.74
CA TRP A 10 -15.60 30.68 -0.58
C TRP A 10 -15.53 31.64 0.63
N ASN A 11 -14.92 32.82 0.46
CA ASN A 11 -14.34 33.60 1.56
C ASN A 11 -15.23 34.70 2.17
N GLU A 12 -16.52 34.83 1.84
CA GLU A 12 -17.36 35.84 2.53
C GLU A 12 -18.71 35.31 3.01
N GLU A 13 -19.41 34.46 2.26
CA GLU A 13 -20.77 34.02 2.64
C GLU A 13 -20.81 32.73 3.46
N LEU A 14 -19.83 31.83 3.31
CA LEU A 14 -19.77 30.53 4.00
C LEU A 14 -19.12 30.60 5.40
N LEU A 15 -18.47 31.72 5.72
CA LEU A 15 -17.73 31.92 6.97
C LEU A 15 -18.58 32.47 8.13
N GLU A 16 -19.79 32.95 7.87
CA GLU A 16 -20.62 33.61 8.90
C GLU A 16 -21.56 32.68 9.68
N THR A 17 -21.69 31.39 9.31
CA THR A 17 -22.64 30.50 9.99
C THR A 17 -22.11 29.07 10.10
N GLU A 18 -21.62 28.70 11.30
CA GLU A 18 -21.47 27.34 11.85
C GLU A 18 -20.73 26.24 11.04
N GLY A 19 -20.26 26.48 9.80
CA GLY A 19 -19.76 25.44 8.89
C GLY A 19 -18.24 25.22 8.86
N ILE A 20 -17.45 26.00 9.61
CA ILE A 20 -15.98 25.89 9.59
C ILE A 20 -15.52 24.52 10.08
N LEU A 21 -16.15 24.00 11.13
CA LEU A 21 -15.75 22.73 11.73
C LEU A 21 -16.03 21.55 10.79
N GLU A 22 -17.16 21.60 10.07
CA GLU A 22 -17.58 20.58 9.11
C GLU A 22 -16.68 20.56 7.88
N VAL A 23 -16.31 21.74 7.36
CA VAL A 23 -15.36 21.85 6.24
C VAL A 23 -13.98 21.32 6.65
N VAL A 24 -13.48 21.69 7.83
CA VAL A 24 -12.22 21.16 8.36
C VAL A 24 -12.29 19.65 8.57
N LEU A 25 -13.42 19.12 9.08
CA LEU A 25 -13.61 17.69 9.27
C LEU A 25 -13.60 16.94 7.93
N ILE A 26 -14.25 17.47 6.90
CA ILE A 26 -14.26 16.88 5.56
C ILE A 26 -12.84 16.86 4.97
N ILE A 27 -12.08 17.95 5.10
CA ILE A 27 -10.69 18.01 4.62
C ILE A 27 -9.81 16.99 5.36
N LEU A 28 -9.98 16.86 6.68
CA LEU A 28 -9.25 15.87 7.48
C LEU A 28 -9.64 14.44 7.10
N LEU A 29 -10.91 14.17 6.83
CA LEU A 29 -11.39 12.86 6.36
C LEU A 29 -10.83 12.53 4.97
N LEU A 30 -10.79 13.51 4.07
CA LEU A 30 -10.19 13.35 2.74
C LEU A 30 -8.68 13.07 2.82
N HIS A 31 -7.96 13.75 3.73
CA HIS A 31 -6.54 13.46 4.00
C HIS A 31 -6.32 12.06 4.60
N LEU A 32 -7.24 11.59 5.44
CA LEU A 32 -7.14 10.24 6.03
C LEU A 32 -7.38 9.13 5.00
N LEU A 33 -8.24 9.39 4.02
CA LEU A 33 -8.48 8.52 2.86
C LEU A 33 -7.32 8.54 1.87
N GLU A 34 -6.48 9.57 1.91
CA GLU A 34 -5.22 9.68 1.18
C GLU A 34 -4.07 8.93 1.89
N GLU A 35 -4.39 7.83 2.60
CA GLU A 35 -3.39 6.83 3.00
C GLU A 35 -2.68 6.34 1.75
N SER A 36 -1.45 6.83 1.58
CA SER A 36 -0.67 6.71 0.37
C SER A 36 -0.39 5.24 0.05
N GLU A 37 -0.88 4.77 -1.09
CA GLU A 37 -0.47 3.49 -1.67
C GLU A 37 1.07 3.40 -1.81
N GLU A 38 1.76 4.53 -1.94
CA GLU A 38 3.22 4.60 -2.00
C GLU A 38 3.92 4.30 -0.66
N GLY A 39 3.31 4.64 0.48
CA GLY A 39 3.89 4.36 1.79
C GLY A 39 3.89 2.87 2.13
N SER A 40 2.79 2.18 1.83
CA SER A 40 2.62 0.75 2.12
C SER A 40 3.50 -0.14 1.22
N ALA A 41 3.64 0.21 -0.06
CA ALA A 41 4.51 -0.53 -0.99
C ALA A 41 5.99 -0.48 -0.56
N SER A 42 6.45 0.69 -0.11
CA SER A 42 7.80 0.87 0.44
C SER A 42 8.02 0.06 1.71
N GLU A 43 7.03 0.05 2.63
CA GLU A 43 7.11 -0.72 3.88
C GLU A 43 7.19 -2.23 3.63
N ILE A 44 6.31 -2.78 2.78
CA ILE A 44 6.31 -4.22 2.45
C ILE A 44 7.65 -4.63 1.81
N LYS A 45 8.20 -3.80 0.93
CA LYS A 45 9.51 -4.04 0.30
C LYS A 45 10.62 -4.21 1.35
N GLU A 46 10.69 -3.30 2.32
CA GLU A 46 11.68 -3.37 3.39
C GLU A 46 11.46 -4.58 4.31
N LEU A 47 10.21 -4.94 4.61
CA LEU A 47 9.91 -6.12 5.42
C LEU A 47 10.23 -7.44 4.69
N LEU A 48 10.17 -7.48 3.36
CA LEU A 48 10.54 -8.64 2.55
C LEU A 48 12.05 -8.74 2.26
N ARG A 49 12.81 -7.64 2.41
CA ARG A 49 14.25 -7.58 2.14
C ARG A 49 15.07 -8.65 2.89
N PRO A 50 14.84 -8.91 4.20
CA PRO A 50 15.57 -9.97 4.90
C PRO A 50 15.33 -11.36 4.30
N TRP A 51 14.15 -11.63 3.76
CA TRP A 51 13.83 -12.92 3.14
C TRP A 51 14.55 -13.10 1.80
N LEU A 52 14.72 -12.01 1.05
CA LEU A 52 15.55 -11.99 -0.16
C LEU A 52 17.03 -12.25 0.19
N GLU A 53 17.55 -11.55 1.20
CA GLU A 53 18.96 -11.64 1.60
C GLU A 53 19.32 -13.01 2.19
N LEU A 54 18.42 -13.61 2.97
CA LEU A 54 18.63 -14.91 3.59
C LEU A 54 18.25 -16.09 2.68
N GLY A 55 17.44 -15.86 1.64
CA GLY A 55 16.97 -16.91 0.73
C GLY A 55 16.12 -17.99 1.41
N ILE A 56 15.48 -17.67 2.53
CA ILE A 56 14.67 -18.61 3.33
C ILE A 56 13.28 -18.72 2.70
N PRO A 57 12.70 -19.94 2.60
CA PRO A 57 11.35 -20.11 2.10
C PRO A 57 10.31 -19.52 3.06
N LEU A 58 9.40 -18.75 2.49
CA LEU A 58 8.13 -18.35 3.07
C LEU A 58 7.12 -19.50 2.90
N PRO A 59 6.57 -20.05 3.99
CA PRO A 59 5.60 -21.13 3.92
C PRO A 59 4.34 -20.73 3.15
N ARG A 60 3.85 -19.51 3.40
CA ARG A 60 2.65 -18.94 2.79
C ARG A 60 2.81 -17.44 2.56
N VAL A 61 2.27 -16.97 1.45
CA VAL A 61 2.03 -15.54 1.15
C VAL A 61 0.57 -15.40 0.74
N HIS A 62 -0.19 -14.61 1.50
CA HIS A 62 -1.61 -14.38 1.27
C HIS A 62 -1.80 -13.15 0.39
N LEU A 63 -2.61 -13.31 -0.65
CA LEU A 63 -2.90 -12.26 -1.62
C LEU A 63 -4.31 -11.68 -1.42
N VAL A 64 -4.50 -10.43 -1.82
CA VAL A 64 -5.78 -9.71 -1.67
C VAL A 64 -6.92 -10.41 -2.43
N ASN A 65 -6.62 -11.08 -3.53
CA ASN A 65 -7.60 -11.84 -4.32
C ASN A 65 -8.01 -13.19 -3.68
N GLY A 66 -7.47 -13.54 -2.51
CA GLY A 66 -7.71 -14.80 -1.81
C GLY A 66 -6.75 -15.93 -2.17
N ASP A 67 -5.87 -15.74 -3.15
CA ASP A 67 -4.86 -16.73 -3.50
C ASP A 67 -3.77 -16.84 -2.42
N VAL A 68 -3.16 -18.03 -2.33
CA VAL A 68 -2.05 -18.30 -1.41
C VAL A 68 -0.89 -18.89 -2.18
N LEU A 69 0.24 -18.17 -2.21
CA LEU A 69 1.49 -18.74 -2.69
C LEU A 69 2.10 -19.60 -1.58
N GLN A 70 2.34 -20.87 -1.88
CA GLN A 70 2.89 -21.83 -0.92
C GLN A 70 4.36 -22.13 -1.23
N ASN A 71 5.16 -22.24 -0.17
CA ASN A 71 6.57 -22.65 -0.23
C ASN A 71 7.37 -21.85 -1.26
N VAL A 72 7.39 -20.53 -1.12
CA VAL A 72 8.05 -19.61 -2.05
C VAL A 72 9.25 -18.93 -1.42
N VAL A 73 10.26 -18.61 -2.22
CA VAL A 73 11.40 -17.80 -1.81
C VAL A 73 11.32 -16.45 -2.53
N VAL A 74 11.64 -15.36 -1.83
CA VAL A 74 11.78 -14.04 -2.45
C VAL A 74 13.08 -14.04 -3.25
N VAL A 75 13.01 -13.79 -4.57
CA VAL A 75 14.20 -13.82 -5.44
C VAL A 75 14.57 -12.45 -6.00
N GLN A 76 13.62 -11.52 -6.10
CA GLN A 76 13.86 -10.14 -6.54
C GLN A 76 12.83 -9.20 -5.88
N LEU A 77 13.24 -7.95 -5.63
CA LEU A 77 12.38 -6.87 -5.15
C LEU A 77 12.59 -5.66 -6.06
N PHE A 78 11.53 -5.22 -6.73
CA PHE A 78 11.51 -4.01 -7.55
C PHE A 78 10.87 -2.86 -6.77
N ASP A 79 10.52 -1.76 -7.42
CA ASP A 79 9.95 -0.60 -6.73
C ASP A 79 8.48 -0.82 -6.33
N SER A 80 7.73 -1.60 -7.10
CA SER A 80 6.30 -1.89 -6.84
C SER A 80 5.95 -3.37 -6.77
N VAL A 81 6.91 -4.28 -6.99
CA VAL A 81 6.66 -5.71 -7.18
C VAL A 81 7.71 -6.57 -6.46
N ALA A 82 7.25 -7.61 -5.77
CA ALA A 82 8.07 -8.72 -5.31
C ALA A 82 8.01 -9.89 -6.30
N VAL A 83 9.15 -10.54 -6.56
CA VAL A 83 9.20 -11.78 -7.33
C VAL A 83 9.42 -12.95 -6.39
N PHE A 84 8.47 -13.86 -6.39
CA PHE A 84 8.51 -15.10 -5.64
C PHE A 84 8.86 -16.26 -6.58
N LYS A 85 9.63 -17.21 -6.07
CA LYS A 85 9.93 -18.46 -6.76
C LYS A 85 9.49 -19.63 -5.90
N ASN A 86 8.63 -20.49 -6.42
CA ASN A 86 8.22 -21.71 -5.72
C ASN A 86 9.41 -22.66 -5.58
N ALA A 87 9.69 -23.09 -4.34
CA ALA A 87 10.85 -23.91 -4.02
C ALA A 87 10.73 -25.34 -4.60
N THR A 88 9.51 -25.82 -4.83
CA THR A 88 9.26 -27.17 -5.35
C THR A 88 9.34 -27.23 -6.88
N ASN A 89 8.59 -26.39 -7.58
CA ASN A 89 8.45 -26.47 -9.05
C ASN A 89 9.20 -25.36 -9.80
N GLN A 90 9.92 -24.48 -9.08
CA GLN A 90 10.76 -23.41 -9.63
C GLN A 90 10.01 -22.32 -10.42
N LEU A 91 8.67 -22.34 -10.43
CA LEU A 91 7.84 -21.32 -11.07
C LEU A 91 8.05 -19.97 -10.39
N ARG A 92 8.10 -18.91 -11.20
CA ARG A 92 8.22 -17.53 -10.73
C ARG A 92 6.89 -16.81 -10.86
N VAL A 93 6.54 -16.05 -9.83
CA VAL A 93 5.33 -15.23 -9.79
C VAL A 93 5.73 -13.85 -9.32
N SER A 94 5.35 -12.85 -10.11
CA SER A 94 5.51 -11.43 -9.77
C SER A 94 4.23 -10.94 -9.11
N VAL A 95 4.35 -10.39 -7.91
CA VAL A 95 3.22 -9.91 -7.10
C VAL A 95 3.45 -8.45 -6.75
N PRO A 96 2.54 -7.54 -7.16
CA PRO A 96 2.54 -6.16 -6.70
C PRO A 96 2.46 -6.08 -5.17
N TYR A 97 3.20 -5.17 -4.53
CA TYR A 97 3.18 -5.04 -3.06
C TYR A 97 1.78 -4.79 -2.51
N VAL A 98 0.98 -3.98 -3.21
CA VAL A 98 -0.43 -3.69 -2.89
C VAL A 98 -1.32 -4.94 -2.85
N ASN A 99 -0.90 -6.04 -3.49
CA ASN A 99 -1.65 -7.29 -3.49
C ASN A 99 -1.20 -8.26 -2.39
N ILE A 100 -0.18 -7.93 -1.60
CA ILE A 100 0.34 -8.77 -0.52
C ILE A 100 -0.35 -8.36 0.78
N VAL A 101 -1.09 -9.30 1.39
CA VAL A 101 -1.78 -9.07 2.66
C VAL A 101 -0.89 -9.45 3.84
N SER A 102 -0.26 -10.62 3.76
CA SER A 102 0.59 -11.15 4.83
C SER A 102 1.44 -12.33 4.33
N TRP A 103 2.44 -12.71 5.12
CA TRP A 103 3.25 -13.91 4.89
C TRP A 103 3.71 -14.52 6.21
N GLY A 104 4.11 -15.79 6.17
CA GLY A 104 4.61 -16.52 7.33
C GLY A 104 3.78 -17.76 7.66
N ALA A 105 3.78 -18.15 8.94
CA ALA A 105 3.27 -19.44 9.41
C ALA A 105 1.84 -19.40 9.98
N PHE A 106 1.06 -18.33 9.74
CA PHE A 106 -0.31 -18.23 10.22
C PHE A 106 -1.28 -19.18 9.49
#